data_AF-W2GV36-F1
#
_entry.id   AF-W2GV36-F1
#
_cell.length_a   1.000
_cell.length_b   1.000
_cell.length_c   1.000
_cell.angle_alpha   90.00
_cell.angle_beta   90.00
_cell.angle_gamma   90.00
#
_symmetry.space_group_name_H-M   'P 1'
#
loop_
_entity.id
_entity.type
_entity.pdbx_description
1 polymer ?
#
loop_
_entity_poly.entity_id
_entity_poly.type
_entity_poly.pdbx_seq_one_letter_code
_entity_poly.pdbx_strand_id
1 'polypeptide(L)'
;LTDGCKLLLLRNRAYYEQPAAKTQAPTSGNSSSDSSSPPASNVGSKSPPKAQEIDVNELEDDALLVQVFRGKARYDLIFLRSGSILDVKKKVSAVLGLSSPHALRLVVKGKTPKDDTILETLTANKKVVKTMVLLQERQHVMREKEEDLRELLNELASAQVSLQRVQRQMARNFTSRDESLFELSRVLDEGQRIADNLELVQQHLAGAKASGPRASEQTLAAVAQAIQEANALTEAAQSLLETHSIS
;
A
#
# COMPACT_ATOMS: atom_id res chain seq x y z
N LEU A 1 23.37 -3.59 -13.06
CA LEU A 1 22.08 -4.31 -12.98
C LEU A 1 22.28 -5.68 -13.59
N THR A 2 22.66 -6.62 -12.75
CA THR A 2 22.86 -8.06 -13.01
C THR A 2 22.29 -8.74 -11.76
N ASP A 3 21.64 -9.89 -11.93
CA ASP A 3 21.01 -10.72 -10.88
C ASP A 3 19.51 -10.49 -10.61
N GLY A 4 18.67 -10.63 -11.66
CA GLY A 4 17.33 -11.21 -11.50
C GLY A 4 16.28 -10.48 -10.64
N CYS A 5 16.55 -9.28 -10.13
CA CYS A 5 15.58 -8.51 -9.35
C CYS A 5 14.45 -7.98 -10.26
N LYS A 6 13.26 -8.60 -10.19
CA LYS A 6 12.01 -7.99 -10.71
C LYS A 6 11.56 -6.90 -9.75
N LEU A 7 11.82 -5.64 -10.11
CA LEU A 7 11.31 -4.48 -9.39
C LEU A 7 9.82 -4.32 -9.67
N LEU A 8 8.97 -4.71 -8.71
CA LEU A 8 7.52 -4.61 -8.85
C LEU A 8 7.04 -3.27 -8.27
N LEU A 9 6.99 -2.27 -9.14
CA LEU A 9 6.47 -0.93 -8.85
C LEU A 9 4.94 -0.96 -8.76
N LEU A 10 4.41 -1.21 -7.56
CA LEU A 10 2.98 -1.01 -7.27
C LEU A 10 2.69 0.49 -7.14
N ARG A 11 2.36 1.12 -8.26
CA ARG A 11 1.99 2.54 -8.31
C ARG A 11 0.56 2.74 -7.78
N ASN A 12 0.43 3.53 -6.72
CA ASN A 12 -0.84 3.89 -6.11
C ASN A 12 -1.62 4.89 -6.99
N ARG A 13 -2.96 4.90 -6.93
CA ARG A 13 -3.87 5.72 -7.76
C ARG A 13 -3.59 7.23 -7.67
N ALA A 14 -2.93 7.70 -6.62
CA ALA A 14 -2.51 9.10 -6.45
C ALA A 14 -1.55 9.60 -7.55
N TYR A 15 -0.93 8.72 -8.34
CA TYR A 15 -0.09 9.13 -9.48
C TYR A 15 -0.91 9.65 -10.68
N TYR A 16 -2.19 9.28 -10.79
CA TYR A 16 -3.06 9.72 -11.89
C TYR A 16 -3.86 10.99 -11.57
N GLU A 17 -3.84 11.45 -10.31
CA GLU A 17 -4.52 12.68 -9.87
C GLU A 17 -3.55 13.86 -9.73
N GLN A 18 -2.53 13.97 -10.60
CA GLN A 18 -1.93 15.28 -10.84
C GLN A 18 -2.87 16.07 -11.75
N PRO A 19 -3.40 17.23 -11.32
CA PRO A 19 -4.09 18.12 -12.25
C PRO A 19 -3.08 18.49 -13.31
N ALA A 20 -3.43 18.28 -14.58
CA ALA A 20 -2.66 18.72 -15.72
C ALA A 20 -2.28 20.19 -15.50
N ALA A 21 -1.02 20.42 -15.12
CA ALA A 21 -0.46 21.74 -15.00
C ALA A 21 -0.60 22.37 -16.38
N LYS A 22 -1.48 23.36 -16.49
CA LYS A 22 -1.63 24.20 -17.67
C LYS A 22 -0.25 24.73 -18.04
N THR A 23 0.35 24.16 -19.07
CA THR A 23 1.44 24.79 -19.80
C THR A 23 0.83 26.00 -20.52
N GLN A 24 0.88 27.16 -19.89
CA GLN A 24 0.86 28.43 -20.61
C GLN A 24 2.24 29.06 -20.46
N ALA A 25 2.93 29.05 -21.60
CA ALA A 25 4.25 29.58 -21.85
C ALA A 25 4.29 31.12 -21.76
N PRO A 26 5.49 31.74 -21.65
CA PRO A 26 5.66 33.17 -21.52
C PRO A 26 5.49 33.94 -22.85
N THR A 27 5.42 35.25 -22.69
CA THR A 27 5.08 36.37 -23.58
C THR A 27 5.86 36.59 -24.89
N SER A 28 5.13 37.11 -25.90
CA SER A 28 5.49 38.15 -26.91
C SER A 28 6.20 37.79 -28.24
N GLY A 29 5.62 38.28 -29.37
CA GLY A 29 6.36 38.78 -30.55
C GLY A 29 5.93 38.31 -31.95
N ASN A 30 5.34 39.22 -32.75
CA ASN A 30 5.00 39.18 -34.20
C ASN A 30 5.78 38.25 -35.14
N SER A 31 5.09 37.61 -36.11
CA SER A 31 5.13 37.91 -37.57
C SER A 31 4.47 36.80 -38.42
N SER A 32 3.84 37.21 -39.52
CA SER A 32 2.97 36.50 -40.49
C SER A 32 3.66 35.52 -41.45
N SER A 33 2.98 34.41 -41.82
CA SER A 33 2.68 33.98 -43.22
C SER A 33 2.09 32.55 -43.30
N ASP A 34 1.30 32.34 -44.37
CA ASP A 34 0.42 31.22 -44.72
C ASP A 34 1.00 29.80 -44.67
N SER A 35 0.15 28.82 -44.36
CA SER A 35 -0.17 27.68 -45.27
C SER A 35 -1.20 26.71 -44.66
N SER A 36 -2.01 26.17 -45.55
CA SER A 36 -3.28 25.46 -45.40
C SER A 36 -3.18 23.95 -45.06
N SER A 37 -4.06 23.49 -44.12
CA SER A 37 -4.84 22.22 -44.05
C SER A 37 -4.13 20.84 -44.20
N PRO A 38 -4.57 19.74 -43.51
CA PRO A 38 -5.97 19.34 -43.26
C PRO A 38 -6.30 18.91 -41.80
N PRO A 39 -7.60 18.73 -41.45
CA PRO A 39 -8.02 18.43 -40.09
C PRO A 39 -7.83 16.95 -39.77
N ALA A 40 -7.02 16.64 -38.76
CA ALA A 40 -6.92 15.29 -38.22
C ALA A 40 -8.20 14.95 -37.45
N SER A 41 -8.94 14.02 -38.04
CA SER A 41 -10.17 13.41 -37.58
C SER A 41 -10.17 13.04 -36.09
N ASN A 42 -11.30 13.34 -35.46
CA ASN A 42 -11.79 12.82 -34.19
C ASN A 42 -11.32 11.37 -33.91
N VAL A 43 -10.33 11.22 -33.05
CA VAL A 43 -10.23 10.00 -32.23
C VAL A 43 -11.01 10.31 -30.96
N GLY A 44 -12.29 9.94 -30.99
CA GLY A 44 -13.17 10.00 -29.84
C GLY A 44 -12.47 9.37 -28.64
N SER A 45 -12.22 10.20 -27.63
CA SER A 45 -11.89 9.79 -26.29
C SER A 45 -13.04 8.93 -25.79
N LYS A 46 -12.94 7.63 -26.05
CA LYS A 46 -13.78 6.61 -25.42
C LYS A 46 -13.59 6.78 -23.93
N SER A 47 -14.59 7.39 -23.30
CA SER A 47 -14.80 7.27 -21.87
C SER A 47 -14.66 5.79 -21.50
N PRO A 48 -13.98 5.45 -20.39
CA PRO A 48 -13.91 4.07 -19.95
C PRO A 48 -15.34 3.54 -19.84
N PRO A 49 -15.60 2.28 -20.24
CA PRO A 49 -16.94 1.71 -20.21
C PRO A 49 -17.48 1.87 -18.79
N LYS A 50 -18.56 2.65 -18.67
CA LYS A 50 -19.37 2.70 -17.45
C LYS A 50 -19.73 1.24 -17.15
N ALA A 51 -19.32 0.74 -15.98
CA ALA A 51 -19.75 -0.58 -15.53
C ALA A 51 -21.28 -0.64 -15.67
N GLN A 52 -21.79 -1.63 -16.41
CA GLN A 52 -23.22 -1.80 -16.62
C GLN A 52 -23.87 -1.94 -15.23
N GLU A 53 -24.87 -1.12 -14.95
CA GLU A 53 -25.64 -1.27 -13.72
C GLU A 53 -26.36 -2.63 -13.78
N ILE A 54 -26.19 -3.44 -12.73
CA ILE A 54 -26.83 -4.75 -12.65
C ILE A 54 -28.35 -4.53 -12.58
N ASP A 55 -29.08 -5.05 -13.57
CA ASP A 55 -30.54 -5.05 -13.51
C ASP A 55 -31.01 -6.04 -12.44
N VAL A 56 -31.76 -5.52 -11.49
CA VAL A 56 -32.29 -6.27 -10.36
C VAL A 56 -33.38 -7.25 -10.80
N ASN A 57 -34.01 -7.00 -11.96
CA ASN A 57 -35.06 -7.85 -12.51
C ASN A 57 -34.50 -9.11 -13.19
N GLU A 58 -33.24 -9.09 -13.60
CA GLU A 58 -32.53 -10.24 -14.19
C GLU A 58 -31.94 -11.19 -13.13
N LEU A 59 -32.01 -10.82 -11.85
CA LEU A 59 -31.54 -11.65 -10.75
C LEU A 59 -32.51 -12.80 -10.47
N GLU A 60 -31.96 -14.00 -10.34
CA GLU A 60 -32.64 -15.19 -9.82
C GLU A 60 -33.35 -14.88 -8.48
N ASP A 61 -34.45 -15.58 -8.18
CA ASP A 61 -35.30 -15.25 -7.03
C ASP A 61 -34.64 -15.50 -5.67
N ASP A 62 -33.57 -16.30 -5.67
CA ASP A 62 -32.69 -16.59 -4.55
C ASP A 62 -31.45 -15.67 -4.50
N ALA A 63 -31.29 -14.74 -5.45
CA ALA A 63 -30.19 -13.79 -5.51
C ALA A 63 -30.59 -12.37 -5.04
N LEU A 64 -29.62 -11.69 -4.42
CA LEU A 64 -29.71 -10.31 -3.93
C LEU A 64 -28.55 -9.48 -4.45
N LEU A 65 -28.87 -8.25 -4.86
CA LEU A 65 -27.88 -7.22 -5.13
C LEU A 65 -27.51 -6.50 -3.85
N VAL A 66 -26.24 -6.58 -3.44
CA VAL A 66 -25.68 -5.81 -2.34
C VAL A 66 -24.85 -4.67 -2.91
N GLN A 67 -25.34 -3.44 -2.72
CA GLN A 67 -24.67 -2.20 -3.11
C GLN A 67 -23.89 -1.67 -1.91
N VAL A 68 -22.57 -1.72 -2.01
CA VAL A 68 -21.64 -1.31 -0.95
C VAL A 68 -21.07 0.07 -1.27
N PHE A 69 -21.29 1.03 -0.39
CA PHE A 69 -20.83 2.41 -0.53
C PHE A 69 -19.65 2.70 0.38
N ARG A 70 -18.59 3.30 -0.17
CA ARG A 70 -17.43 3.82 0.57
C ARG A 70 -17.15 5.25 0.09
N GLY A 71 -17.60 6.25 0.83
CA GLY A 71 -17.54 7.64 0.38
C GLY A 71 -18.29 7.81 -0.96
N LYS A 72 -17.57 8.22 -2.01
CA LYS A 72 -18.13 8.36 -3.37
C LYS A 72 -18.07 7.07 -4.20
N ALA A 73 -17.36 6.04 -3.74
CA ALA A 73 -17.24 4.76 -4.44
C ALA A 73 -18.44 3.84 -4.16
N ARG A 74 -18.90 3.14 -5.18
CA ARG A 74 -19.97 2.13 -5.12
C ARG A 74 -19.44 0.82 -5.69
N TYR A 75 -19.69 -0.28 -4.97
CA TYR A 75 -19.38 -1.64 -5.39
C TYR A 75 -20.67 -2.45 -5.40
N ASP A 76 -21.00 -3.02 -6.54
CA ASP A 76 -22.20 -3.81 -6.73
C ASP A 76 -21.83 -5.30 -6.73
N LEU A 77 -22.40 -6.06 -5.81
CA LEU A 77 -22.05 -7.47 -5.58
C LEU A 77 -23.32 -8.31 -5.47
N ILE A 78 -23.36 -9.44 -6.16
CA ILE A 78 -24.47 -10.39 -6.07
C ILE A 78 -24.14 -11.46 -5.02
N PHE A 79 -25.13 -11.75 -4.16
CA PHE A 79 -25.09 -12.78 -3.12
C PHE A 79 -26.40 -13.58 -3.10
N LEU A 80 -26.35 -14.80 -2.57
CA LEU A 80 -27.56 -15.56 -2.28
C LEU A 80 -28.31 -14.95 -1.09
N ARG A 81 -29.65 -15.06 -1.08
CA ARG A 81 -30.53 -14.62 0.01
C ARG A 81 -30.23 -15.27 1.34
N SER A 82 -29.84 -16.55 1.30
CA SER A 82 -29.40 -17.35 2.44
C SER A 82 -27.99 -16.98 2.94
N GLY A 83 -27.27 -16.13 2.21
CA GLY A 83 -25.93 -15.68 2.59
C GLY A 83 -25.94 -14.84 3.87
N SER A 84 -24.79 -14.81 4.54
CA SER A 84 -24.59 -14.05 5.78
C SER A 84 -23.92 -12.70 5.53
N ILE A 85 -23.99 -11.81 6.52
CA ILE A 85 -23.21 -10.56 6.52
C ILE A 85 -21.70 -10.84 6.52
N LEU A 86 -21.26 -11.93 7.13
CA LEU A 86 -19.87 -12.35 7.08
C LEU A 86 -19.39 -12.61 5.64
N ASP A 87 -20.23 -13.22 4.80
CA ASP A 87 -19.89 -13.51 3.40
C ASP A 87 -19.73 -12.22 2.59
N VAL A 88 -20.60 -11.23 2.87
CA VAL A 88 -20.44 -9.88 2.31
C VAL A 88 -19.13 -9.26 2.74
N LYS A 89 -18.80 -9.31 4.04
CA LYS A 89 -17.53 -8.78 4.55
C LYS A 89 -16.33 -9.49 3.93
N LYS A 90 -16.36 -10.81 3.73
CA LYS A 90 -15.28 -11.57 3.08
C LYS A 90 -15.05 -11.11 1.64
N LYS A 91 -16.12 -10.98 0.84
CA LYS A 91 -15.99 -10.55 -0.56
C LYS A 91 -15.55 -9.09 -0.66
N VAL A 92 -16.10 -8.21 0.17
CA VAL A 92 -15.73 -6.79 0.19
C VAL A 92 -14.29 -6.59 0.70
N SER A 93 -13.86 -7.35 1.71
CA SER A 93 -12.47 -7.30 2.18
C SER A 93 -11.50 -7.72 1.09
N ALA A 94 -11.77 -8.81 0.36
CA ALA A 94 -10.97 -9.20 -0.78
C ALA A 94 -10.89 -8.11 -1.87
N VAL A 95 -12.02 -7.49 -2.23
CA VAL A 95 -12.07 -6.40 -3.22
C VAL A 95 -11.28 -5.16 -2.76
N LEU A 96 -11.28 -4.88 -1.46
CA LEU A 96 -10.56 -3.75 -0.87
C LEU A 96 -9.11 -4.08 -0.50
N GLY A 97 -8.65 -5.32 -0.73
CA GLY A 97 -7.30 -5.76 -0.40
C GLY A 97 -7.03 -5.87 1.11
N LEU A 98 -8.05 -6.21 1.90
CA LEU A 98 -7.95 -6.37 3.35
C LEU A 98 -7.78 -7.84 3.74
N SER A 99 -6.91 -8.08 4.72
CA SER A 99 -6.56 -9.43 5.18
C SER A 99 -7.65 -10.11 6.02
N SER A 100 -8.61 -9.34 6.55
CA SER A 100 -9.67 -9.89 7.42
C SER A 100 -11.02 -9.23 7.17
N PRO A 101 -12.13 -9.99 7.15
CA PRO A 101 -13.49 -9.43 7.10
C PRO A 101 -13.85 -8.60 8.34
N HIS A 102 -13.22 -8.88 9.49
CA HIS A 102 -13.45 -8.12 10.72
C HIS A 102 -12.85 -6.70 10.67
N ALA A 103 -11.98 -6.43 9.69
CA ALA A 103 -11.52 -5.08 9.36
C ALA A 103 -12.65 -4.13 8.97
N LEU A 104 -13.81 -4.69 8.59
CA LEU A 104 -14.92 -3.98 8.03
C LEU A 104 -16.09 -3.89 9.00
N ARG A 105 -16.64 -2.69 9.09
CA ARG A 105 -17.94 -2.43 9.70
C ARG A 105 -18.94 -2.10 8.58
N LEU A 106 -19.90 -2.98 8.37
CA LEU A 106 -21.02 -2.74 7.46
C LEU A 106 -22.14 -2.01 8.21
N VAL A 107 -22.68 -0.98 7.58
CA VAL A 107 -23.80 -0.18 8.10
C VAL A 107 -24.96 -0.29 7.11
N VAL A 108 -26.01 -0.99 7.51
CA VAL A 108 -27.24 -1.18 6.75
C VAL A 108 -28.35 -0.37 7.41
N LYS A 109 -28.92 0.61 6.69
CA LYS A 109 -29.98 1.50 7.21
C LYS A 109 -29.65 2.11 8.59
N GLY A 110 -28.39 2.54 8.78
CA GLY A 110 -27.91 3.13 10.04
C GLY A 110 -27.60 2.14 11.16
N LYS A 111 -27.80 0.83 10.97
CA LYS A 111 -27.49 -0.22 11.95
C LYS A 111 -26.31 -1.06 11.50
N THR A 112 -25.60 -1.67 12.46
CA THR A 112 -24.48 -2.56 12.16
C THR A 112 -24.86 -4.00 12.50
N PRO A 113 -25.28 -4.79 11.50
CA PRO A 113 -25.71 -6.17 11.72
C PRO A 113 -24.55 -7.05 12.17
N LYS A 114 -24.87 -8.12 12.92
CA LYS A 114 -23.90 -9.15 13.35
C LYS A 114 -23.50 -10.01 12.16
N ASP A 115 -22.33 -10.66 12.26
CA ASP A 115 -21.76 -11.47 11.18
C ASP A 115 -22.68 -12.62 10.74
N ASP A 116 -23.38 -13.25 11.68
CA ASP A 116 -24.34 -14.35 11.44
C ASP A 116 -25.71 -13.88 10.92
N THR A 117 -25.91 -12.57 10.72
CA THR A 117 -27.19 -12.05 10.24
C THR A 117 -27.38 -12.44 8.77
N ILE A 118 -28.49 -13.10 8.48
CA ILE A 118 -28.85 -13.52 7.11
C ILE A 118 -29.29 -12.30 6.29
N LEU A 119 -28.81 -12.19 5.05
CA LEU A 119 -29.08 -11.06 4.17
C LEU A 119 -30.57 -10.84 3.90
N GLU A 120 -31.34 -11.93 3.77
CA GLU A 120 -32.78 -11.88 3.61
C GLU A 120 -33.49 -11.09 4.71
N THR A 121 -33.03 -11.19 5.95
CA THR A 121 -33.65 -10.49 7.10
C THR A 121 -33.47 -8.96 7.04
N LEU A 122 -32.50 -8.49 6.24
CA LEU A 122 -32.17 -7.07 6.08
C LEU A 122 -32.93 -6.45 4.89
N THR A 123 -33.30 -7.29 3.93
CA THR A 123 -34.18 -6.97 2.81
C THR A 123 -35.62 -7.15 3.22
N ALA A 124 -36.36 -6.05 3.45
CA ALA A 124 -37.81 -6.10 3.61
C ALA A 124 -38.49 -6.43 2.26
N ASN A 125 -38.29 -7.66 1.76
CA ASN A 125 -38.73 -8.20 0.47
C ASN A 125 -38.22 -7.47 -0.78
N LYS A 126 -37.10 -6.75 -0.68
CA LYS A 126 -36.45 -6.09 -1.81
C LYS A 126 -35.27 -6.92 -2.30
N LYS A 127 -35.11 -7.06 -3.61
CA LYS A 127 -33.93 -7.70 -4.22
C LYS A 127 -32.62 -6.90 -4.07
N VAL A 128 -32.63 -5.75 -3.37
CA VAL A 128 -31.47 -4.85 -3.19
C VAL A 128 -31.23 -4.49 -1.72
N VAL A 129 -29.98 -4.66 -1.27
CA VAL A 129 -29.46 -4.16 0.01
C VAL A 129 -28.48 -3.02 -0.26
N LYS A 130 -28.74 -1.84 0.32
CA LYS A 130 -27.76 -0.75 0.35
C LYS A 130 -27.03 -0.78 1.68
N THR A 131 -25.71 -0.85 1.64
CA THR A 131 -24.84 -0.86 2.82
C THR A 131 -23.70 0.13 2.64
N MET A 132 -23.32 0.80 3.72
CA MET A 132 -22.08 1.57 3.77
C MET A 132 -20.99 0.70 4.41
N VAL A 133 -19.74 0.81 3.94
CA VAL A 133 -18.59 0.13 4.53
C VAL A 133 -17.66 1.14 5.18
N LEU A 134 -17.31 0.88 6.43
CA LEU A 134 -16.35 1.64 7.21
C LEU A 134 -15.18 0.73 7.56
N LEU A 135 -13.96 1.25 7.50
CA LEU A 135 -12.78 0.59 8.07
C LEU A 135 -12.82 0.79 9.58
N GLN A 136 -12.55 -0.26 10.36
CA GLN A 136 -12.41 -0.11 11.81
C GLN A 136 -11.10 0.63 12.14
N GLU A 137 -11.10 1.46 13.20
CA GLU A 137 -9.95 2.28 13.62
C GLU A 137 -8.63 1.48 13.75
N ARG A 138 -8.72 0.23 14.23
CA ARG A 138 -7.55 -0.64 14.40
C ARG A 138 -6.88 -1.05 13.07
N GLN A 139 -7.59 -0.95 11.96
CA GLN A 139 -7.03 -1.24 10.62
C GLN A 139 -6.27 -0.06 10.04
N HIS A 140 -6.61 1.17 10.44
CA HIS A 140 -5.79 2.33 10.09
C HIS A 140 -4.42 2.22 10.72
N VAL A 141 -4.36 1.83 12.00
CA VAL A 141 -3.10 1.58 12.71
C VAL A 141 -2.30 0.45 12.05
N MET A 142 -2.93 -0.68 11.73
CA MET A 142 -2.25 -1.78 11.03
C MET A 142 -1.67 -1.35 9.69
N ARG A 143 -2.45 -0.62 8.89
CA ARG A 143 -2.01 -0.13 7.58
C ARG A 143 -0.87 0.87 7.71
N GLU A 144 -0.96 1.79 8.66
CA GLU A 144 0.12 2.73 8.99
C GLU A 144 1.40 1.96 9.37
N LYS A 145 1.29 0.91 10.19
CA LYS A 145 2.46 0.08 10.53
C LYS A 145 3.02 -0.76 9.38
N GLU A 146 2.18 -1.18 8.43
CA GLU A 146 2.66 -1.79 7.19
C GLU A 146 3.31 -0.78 6.24
N GLU A 147 2.88 0.48 6.26
CA GLU A 147 3.50 1.59 5.54
C GLU A 147 4.85 1.96 6.18
N ASP A 148 4.91 2.12 7.52
CA ASP A 148 6.14 2.32 8.30
C ASP A 148 7.17 1.21 8.00
N LEU A 149 6.73 -0.06 7.98
CA LEU A 149 7.59 -1.19 7.62
C LEU A 149 8.18 -1.02 6.22
N ARG A 150 7.37 -0.58 5.24
CA ARG A 150 7.86 -0.37 3.88
C ARG A 150 8.91 0.72 3.80
N GLU A 151 8.74 1.80 4.55
CA GLU A 151 9.72 2.89 4.63
C GLU A 151 11.02 2.39 5.25
N LEU A 152 10.97 1.69 6.37
CA LEU A 152 12.13 1.11 7.04
C LEU A 152 12.89 0.10 6.16
N LEU A 153 12.19 -0.70 5.36
CA LEU A 153 12.83 -1.60 4.40
C LEU A 153 13.59 -0.85 3.29
N ASN A 154 13.06 0.30 2.84
CA ASN A 154 13.77 1.14 1.87
C ASN A 154 14.97 1.85 2.49
N GLU A 155 14.86 2.28 3.75
CA GLU A 155 15.98 2.84 4.52
C GLU A 155 17.08 1.79 4.72
N LEU A 156 16.71 0.56 5.11
CA LEU A 156 17.65 -0.55 5.26
C LEU A 156 18.39 -0.85 3.95
N ALA A 157 17.66 -0.94 2.83
CA ALA A 157 18.28 -1.15 1.53
C ALA A 157 19.25 -0.01 1.17
N SER A 158 18.90 1.24 1.51
CA SER A 158 19.76 2.41 1.27
C SER A 158 21.00 2.40 2.15
N ALA A 159 20.88 1.99 3.41
CA ALA A 159 21.99 1.82 4.33
C ALA A 159 22.94 0.69 3.86
N GLN A 160 22.40 -0.44 3.40
CA GLN A 160 23.18 -1.54 2.82
C GLN A 160 23.98 -1.10 1.60
N VAL A 161 23.36 -0.34 0.69
CA VAL A 161 24.06 0.22 -0.48
C VAL A 161 25.17 1.18 -0.06
N SER A 162 24.92 2.00 0.97
CA SER A 162 25.90 2.94 1.50
C SER A 162 27.10 2.21 2.11
N LEU A 163 26.87 1.16 2.92
CA LEU A 163 27.94 0.32 3.47
C LEU A 163 28.80 -0.31 2.37
N GLN A 164 28.16 -0.91 1.36
CA GLN A 164 28.88 -1.52 0.23
C GLN A 164 29.70 -0.48 -0.56
N ARG A 165 29.17 0.73 -0.71
CA ARG A 165 29.89 1.82 -1.37
C ARG A 165 31.14 2.22 -0.58
N VAL A 166 30.99 2.44 0.73
CA VAL A 166 32.10 2.78 1.62
C VAL A 166 33.16 1.68 1.61
N GLN A 167 32.76 0.41 1.76
CA GLN A 167 33.67 -0.74 1.64
C GLN A 167 34.46 -0.76 0.33
N ARG A 168 33.81 -0.50 -0.82
CA ARG A 168 34.49 -0.45 -2.12
C ARG A 168 35.43 0.75 -2.25
N GLN A 169 35.07 1.90 -1.69
CA GLN A 169 35.91 3.09 -1.69
C GLN A 169 37.15 2.88 -0.81
N MET A 170 36.97 2.28 0.37
CA MET A 170 38.06 1.91 1.28
C MET A 170 39.01 0.89 0.64
N ALA A 171 38.48 -0.19 0.05
CA ALA A 171 39.30 -1.22 -0.60
C ALA A 171 40.14 -0.68 -1.78
N ARG A 172 39.73 0.45 -2.37
CA ARG A 172 40.44 1.11 -3.47
C ARG A 172 41.19 2.36 -3.04
N ASN A 173 41.22 2.68 -1.74
CA ASN A 173 41.80 3.90 -1.17
C ASN A 173 41.30 5.20 -1.84
N PHE A 174 40.03 5.23 -2.27
CA PHE A 174 39.44 6.39 -2.94
C PHE A 174 39.01 7.51 -2.00
N THR A 175 38.86 7.20 -0.71
CA THR A 175 38.42 8.13 0.33
C THR A 175 39.50 8.25 1.40
N SER A 176 39.54 9.40 2.06
CA SER A 176 40.43 9.56 3.21
C SER A 176 40.00 8.64 4.36
N ARG A 177 40.93 8.34 5.26
CA ARG A 177 40.65 7.49 6.43
C ARG A 177 39.56 8.12 7.30
N ASP A 178 39.70 9.40 7.62
CA ASP A 178 38.75 10.12 8.48
C ASP A 178 37.35 10.18 7.85
N GLU A 179 37.27 10.41 6.53
CA GLU A 179 36.01 10.37 5.78
C GLU A 179 35.38 8.97 5.80
N SER A 180 36.19 7.92 5.66
CA SER A 180 35.71 6.54 5.70
C SER A 180 35.20 6.16 7.08
N LEU A 181 35.90 6.57 8.15
CA LEU A 181 35.47 6.37 9.53
C LEU A 181 34.18 7.14 9.84
N PHE A 182 34.07 8.37 9.35
CA PHE A 182 32.87 9.19 9.50
C PHE A 182 31.66 8.56 8.80
N GLU A 183 31.80 8.12 7.55
CA GLU A 183 30.72 7.46 6.82
C GLU A 183 30.35 6.11 7.43
N LEU A 184 31.31 5.33 7.93
CA LEU A 184 31.03 4.09 8.65
C LEU A 184 30.28 4.33 9.97
N SER A 185 30.65 5.35 10.74
CA SER A 185 29.93 5.74 11.96
C SER A 185 28.50 6.13 11.64
N ARG A 186 28.28 6.89 10.57
CA ARG A 186 26.95 7.26 10.11
C ARG A 186 26.12 6.04 9.72
N VAL A 187 26.70 5.09 8.99
CA VAL A 187 26.01 3.84 8.60
C VAL A 187 25.67 2.99 9.83
N LEU A 188 26.55 2.94 10.83
CA LEU A 188 26.31 2.26 12.10
C LEU A 188 25.11 2.88 12.85
N ASP A 189 25.12 4.20 13.05
CA ASP A 189 24.04 4.91 13.74
C ASP A 189 22.69 4.73 13.02
N GLU A 190 22.72 4.78 11.68
CA GLU A 190 21.54 4.53 10.84
C GLU A 190 21.04 3.09 10.97
N GLY A 191 21.95 2.10 10.98
CA GLY A 191 21.62 0.69 11.16
C GLY A 191 20.96 0.40 12.50
N GLN A 192 21.49 0.97 13.59
CA GLN A 192 20.90 0.87 14.94
C GLN A 192 19.50 1.49 14.99
N ARG A 193 19.37 2.72 14.47
CA ARG A 193 18.07 3.42 14.39
C ARG A 193 17.02 2.60 13.64
N ILE A 194 17.40 2.01 12.50
CA ILE A 194 16.50 1.18 11.69
C ILE A 194 16.10 -0.09 12.46
N ALA A 195 17.05 -0.77 13.11
CA ALA A 195 16.78 -1.97 13.91
C ALA A 195 15.78 -1.68 15.04
N ASP A 196 16.02 -0.63 15.83
CA ASP A 196 15.13 -0.21 16.93
C ASP A 196 13.71 0.08 16.43
N ASN A 197 13.58 0.80 15.31
CA ASN A 197 12.29 1.11 14.72
C ASN A 197 11.57 -0.13 14.20
N LEU A 198 12.29 -1.08 13.61
CA LEU A 198 11.74 -2.36 13.16
C LEU A 198 11.24 -3.20 14.34
N GLU A 199 11.93 -3.19 15.48
CA GLU A 199 11.45 -3.85 16.71
C GLU A 199 10.15 -3.23 17.23
N LEU A 200 10.04 -1.89 17.23
CA LEU A 200 8.79 -1.21 17.59
C LEU A 200 7.64 -1.57 16.65
N VAL A 201 7.91 -1.64 15.35
CA VAL A 201 6.92 -2.10 14.35
C VAL A 201 6.53 -3.56 14.59
N GLN A 202 7.49 -4.42 14.91
CA GLN A 202 7.23 -5.83 15.24
C GLN A 202 6.30 -5.98 16.44
N GLN A 203 6.54 -5.22 17.52
CA GLN A 203 5.70 -5.25 18.73
C GLN A 203 4.25 -4.83 18.42
N HIS A 204 4.07 -3.82 17.56
CA HIS A 204 2.75 -3.38 17.14
C HIS A 204 2.04 -4.40 16.22
N LEU A 205 2.76 -5.00 15.28
CA LEU A 205 2.20 -5.97 14.32
C LEU A 205 1.93 -7.36 14.93
N ALA A 206 2.73 -7.78 15.92
CA ALA A 206 2.53 -9.03 16.65
C ALA A 206 1.29 -9.01 17.55
N GLY A 207 0.78 -7.82 17.86
CA GLY A 207 -0.41 -7.59 18.66
C GLY A 207 -0.09 -7.64 20.15
N ALA A 208 -0.06 -6.48 20.81
CA ALA A 208 0.19 -6.35 22.25
C ALA A 208 -0.87 -7.05 23.15
N LYS A 209 -1.99 -7.55 22.60
CA LYS A 209 -3.04 -8.29 23.32
C LYS A 209 -3.69 -9.36 22.42
N ALA A 210 -3.97 -10.53 22.99
CA ALA A 210 -4.47 -11.76 22.34
C ALA A 210 -5.79 -11.67 21.54
N SER A 211 -6.40 -10.48 21.42
CA SER A 211 -7.65 -10.25 20.68
C SER A 211 -7.55 -9.16 19.61
N GLY A 212 -6.34 -8.66 19.32
CA GLY A 212 -6.09 -7.69 18.25
C GLY A 212 -5.98 -8.34 16.87
N PRO A 213 -6.32 -7.62 15.79
CA PRO A 213 -5.96 -8.07 14.44
C PRO A 213 -4.44 -8.16 14.35
N ARG A 214 -3.94 -9.37 14.06
CA ARG A 214 -2.52 -9.66 13.87
C ARG A 214 -2.16 -9.42 12.40
N ALA A 215 -0.97 -8.90 12.15
CA ALA A 215 -0.44 -8.85 10.79
C ALA A 215 -0.33 -10.26 10.20
N SER A 216 -0.26 -10.35 8.87
CA SER A 216 -0.07 -11.64 8.23
C SER A 216 1.23 -12.30 8.70
N GLU A 217 1.29 -13.63 8.74
CA GLU A 217 2.52 -14.36 9.10
C GLU A 217 3.68 -13.98 8.19
N GLN A 218 3.40 -13.69 6.91
CA GLN A 218 4.40 -13.20 5.95
C GLN A 218 4.96 -11.83 6.36
N THR A 219 4.10 -10.90 6.80
CA THR A 219 4.55 -9.58 7.27
C THR A 219 5.42 -9.72 8.52
N LEU A 220 5.04 -10.58 9.46
CA LEU A 220 5.82 -10.81 10.67
C LEU A 220 7.18 -11.47 10.38
N ALA A 221 7.21 -12.42 9.45
CA ALA A 221 8.45 -13.04 8.99
C ALA A 221 9.36 -12.01 8.30
N ALA A 222 8.81 -11.14 7.46
CA ALA A 222 9.56 -10.07 6.80
C ALA A 222 10.17 -9.08 7.79
N VAL A 223 9.43 -8.69 8.85
CA VAL A 223 9.95 -7.82 9.90
C VAL A 223 11.09 -8.51 10.66
N ALA A 224 10.91 -9.78 11.04
CA ALA A 224 11.95 -10.53 11.74
C ALA A 224 13.23 -10.66 10.90
N GLN A 225 13.09 -10.91 9.60
CA GLN A 225 14.22 -10.95 8.68
C GLN A 225 14.88 -9.56 8.56
N ALA A 226 14.10 -8.49 8.43
CA ALA A 226 14.63 -7.14 8.34
C ALA A 226 15.43 -6.72 9.59
N ILE A 227 14.98 -7.12 10.78
CA ILE A 227 15.71 -6.90 12.04
C ILE A 227 17.06 -7.64 12.01
N GLN A 228 17.07 -8.90 11.57
CA GLN A 228 18.32 -9.67 11.43
C GLN A 228 19.28 -9.01 10.43
N GLU A 229 18.77 -8.53 9.29
CA GLU A 229 19.56 -7.84 8.28
C GLU A 229 20.10 -6.48 8.77
N ALA A 230 19.31 -5.73 9.54
CA ALA A 230 19.74 -4.47 10.16
C ALA A 230 20.84 -4.69 11.20
N ASN A 231 20.70 -5.72 12.05
CA ASN A 231 21.72 -6.10 13.01
C ASN A 231 23.02 -6.56 12.32
N ALA A 232 22.91 -7.37 11.27
CA ALA A 232 24.07 -7.79 10.48
C ALA A 232 24.79 -6.60 9.80
N LEU A 233 24.03 -5.60 9.34
CA LEU A 233 24.60 -4.36 8.80
C LEU A 233 25.37 -3.58 9.88
N THR A 234 24.80 -3.45 11.08
CA THR A 234 25.44 -2.77 12.21
C THR A 234 26.72 -3.49 12.63
N GLU A 235 26.69 -4.82 12.75
CA GLU A 235 27.87 -5.63 13.08
C GLU A 235 28.98 -5.48 12.01
N ALA A 236 28.61 -5.49 10.73
CA ALA A 236 29.56 -5.30 9.64
C ALA A 236 30.19 -3.90 9.65
N ALA A 237 29.39 -2.85 9.89
CA ALA A 237 29.90 -1.48 10.01
C ALA A 237 30.82 -1.33 11.23
N GLN A 238 30.46 -1.91 12.38
CA GLN A 238 31.27 -1.89 13.59
C GLN A 238 32.60 -2.61 13.40
N SER A 239 32.60 -3.80 12.79
CA SER A 239 33.83 -4.55 12.51
C SER A 239 34.78 -3.76 11.60
N LEU A 240 34.25 -3.03 10.62
CA LEU A 240 35.05 -2.15 9.76
C LEU A 240 35.60 -0.93 10.50
N LEU A 241 34.82 -0.34 11.42
CA LEU A 241 35.30 0.75 12.27
C LEU A 241 36.46 0.29 13.17
N GLU A 242 36.32 -0.86 13.81
CA GLU A 242 37.37 -1.41 14.70
C GLU A 242 38.65 -1.73 13.91
N THR A 243 38.53 -2.36 12.75
CA THR A 243 39.70 -2.68 11.92
C THR A 243 40.40 -1.44 11.35
N HIS A 244 39.65 -0.42 10.91
CA HIS A 244 40.22 0.80 10.33
C HIS A 244 40.59 1.89 11.34
N SER A 245 40.13 1.79 12.58
CA SER A 245 40.57 2.68 13.67
C SER A 245 41.92 2.25 14.26
N ILE A 246 42.29 0.97 14.15
CA ILE A 246 43.55 0.42 14.70
C ILE A 246 44.69 0.41 13.68
N SER A 247 44.40 0.26 12.38
CA SER A 247 45.38 0.32 11.28
C SER A 247 45.96 1.73 11.07
#